data_AF-M3YVS9-F1
#
_entry.id   AF-M3YVS9-F1
#
_cell.length_a   1.000
_cell.length_b   1.000
_cell.length_c   1.000
_cell.angle_alpha   90.00
_cell.angle_beta   90.00
_cell.angle_gamma   90.00
#
_symmetry.space_group_name_H-M   'P 1'
#
loop_
_entity.id
_entity.type
_entity.pdbx_description
1 polymer ?
#
loop_
_entity_poly.entity_id
_entity_poly.type
_entity_poly.pdbx_seq_one_letter_code
_entity_poly.pdbx_strand_id
1 'polypeptide(L)'
;MAEPQQDRKEEPAGECKQGSNPQMPADPRDAKPEDTRVGDLELVLKVRIKSPRENDFIEVELNRGELSYQNLLKVSCCELGIEPEQVRAIRKLPNTLLRKDKDIQRLHDFQEVELILVKNGSSEFVEHATSLTEKACYNSNAAKLTY
;
A
#
# COMPACT_ATOMS: atom_id res chain seq x y z
N MET A 1 70.66 -11.20 16.28
CA MET A 1 69.72 -11.79 17.25
C MET A 1 68.41 -11.97 16.50
N ALA A 2 68.26 -13.09 15.78
CA ALA A 2 67.71 -14.36 16.27
C ALA A 2 66.19 -14.30 16.32
N GLU A 3 65.53 -14.90 15.32
CA GLU A 3 64.20 -15.48 15.49
C GLU A 3 64.22 -16.47 16.66
N PRO A 4 63.08 -16.62 17.32
CA PRO A 4 62.59 -17.99 17.45
C PRO A 4 61.11 -18.11 17.15
N GLN A 5 60.84 -19.14 16.37
CA GLN A 5 59.55 -19.76 16.13
C GLN A 5 58.93 -20.28 17.43
N GLN A 6 57.59 -20.27 17.51
CA GLN A 6 56.87 -21.19 18.37
C GLN A 6 56.03 -22.12 17.50
N ASP A 7 56.54 -23.35 17.46
CA ASP A 7 55.94 -24.56 16.96
C ASP A 7 55.10 -25.23 18.08
N ARG A 8 54.10 -26.02 17.65
CA ARG A 8 53.61 -27.27 18.25
C ARG A 8 52.45 -27.31 19.26
N LYS A 9 51.31 -27.86 18.78
CA LYS A 9 50.58 -29.08 19.27
C LYS A 9 49.31 -29.28 18.42
N GLU A 10 49.22 -30.23 17.47
CA GLU A 10 49.01 -31.71 17.56
C GLU A 10 47.62 -32.07 18.17
N GLU A 11 46.56 -32.25 17.35
CA GLU A 11 45.91 -33.51 16.81
C GLU A 11 44.74 -34.02 17.72
N PRO A 12 43.82 -34.94 17.31
CA PRO A 12 43.25 -35.27 15.99
C PRO A 12 41.75 -35.65 15.96
N ALA A 13 41.34 -36.18 14.79
CA ALA A 13 40.34 -37.22 14.56
C ALA A 13 38.89 -36.77 14.27
N GLY A 14 38.43 -37.09 13.06
CA GLY A 14 37.03 -37.03 12.70
C GLY A 14 36.74 -37.14 11.20
N GLU A 15 37.37 -38.09 10.50
CA GLU A 15 36.80 -38.58 9.24
C GLU A 15 35.39 -39.10 9.50
N CYS A 16 34.38 -38.53 8.86
CA CYS A 16 33.14 -39.25 8.58
C CYS A 16 32.84 -39.10 7.10
N LYS A 17 32.89 -40.26 6.45
CA LYS A 17 32.93 -40.41 5.01
C LYS A 17 31.62 -40.00 4.37
N GLN A 18 31.80 -39.45 3.19
CA GLN A 18 30.83 -39.29 2.11
C GLN A 18 30.10 -40.62 1.89
N GLY A 19 28.88 -40.71 2.44
CA GLY A 19 27.94 -41.79 2.19
C GLY A 19 27.02 -41.36 1.05
N SER A 20 27.30 -41.85 -0.14
CA SER A 20 26.37 -41.88 -1.27
C SER A 20 25.06 -42.52 -0.82
N ASN A 21 23.94 -41.81 -0.89
CA ASN A 21 22.63 -42.44 -0.78
C ASN A 21 21.86 -42.22 -2.09
N PRO A 22 21.42 -43.28 -2.79
CA PRO A 22 20.74 -43.17 -4.07
C PRO A 22 19.43 -42.40 -3.96
N GLN A 23 19.26 -41.54 -4.95
CA GLN A 23 18.01 -40.96 -5.42
C GLN A 23 16.83 -41.94 -5.31
N MET A 24 15.84 -41.59 -4.49
CA MET A 24 14.49 -42.14 -4.57
C MET A 24 13.66 -41.18 -5.43
N PRO A 25 13.19 -41.57 -6.62
CA PRO A 25 12.16 -40.82 -7.32
C PRO A 25 10.81 -41.24 -6.73
N ALA A 26 10.19 -40.36 -5.95
CA ALA A 26 8.80 -40.48 -5.57
C ALA A 26 8.04 -39.27 -6.11
N ASP A 27 7.59 -39.39 -7.35
CA ASP A 27 6.44 -38.64 -7.88
C ASP A 27 5.31 -39.65 -8.08
N PRO A 28 4.03 -39.28 -8.15
CA PRO A 28 3.39 -37.98 -7.87
C PRO A 28 2.17 -38.16 -6.93
N ARG A 29 1.68 -37.09 -6.28
CA ARG A 29 0.25 -36.89 -5.93
C ARG A 29 0.08 -35.65 -5.04
N ASP A 30 -0.63 -34.68 -5.59
CA ASP A 30 -1.50 -33.74 -4.88
C ASP A 30 -0.99 -33.15 -3.56
N ALA A 31 -0.06 -32.21 -3.66
CA ALA A 31 0.00 -31.12 -2.70
C ALA A 31 -0.54 -29.86 -3.38
N LYS A 32 -1.83 -29.88 -3.71
CA LYS A 32 -2.59 -28.63 -3.91
C LYS A 32 -2.91 -28.15 -2.49
N PRO A 33 -2.26 -27.12 -1.95
CA PRO A 33 -2.67 -26.61 -0.67
C PRO A 33 -4.01 -25.92 -0.92
N GLU A 34 -5.03 -26.56 -0.36
CA GLU A 34 -6.05 -25.88 0.43
C GLU A 34 -6.84 -24.84 -0.34
N ASP A 35 -8.02 -25.29 -0.79
CA ASP A 35 -9.24 -24.50 -0.88
C ASP A 35 -9.46 -23.80 0.47
N THR A 36 -8.69 -22.74 0.70
CA THR A 36 -8.82 -21.87 1.84
C THR A 36 -10.07 -21.09 1.55
N ARG A 37 -11.18 -21.60 2.08
CA ARG A 37 -12.52 -20.99 2.16
C ARG A 37 -12.46 -19.52 1.75
N VAL A 38 -12.83 -19.25 0.50
CA VAL A 38 -12.63 -17.95 -0.17
C VAL A 38 -13.24 -16.79 0.63
N GLY A 39 -14.23 -17.03 1.49
CA GLY A 39 -14.88 -16.01 2.31
C GLY A 39 -14.15 -15.55 3.59
N ASP A 40 -13.18 -16.30 4.12
CA ASP A 40 -12.43 -15.88 5.32
C ASP A 40 -11.20 -15.03 4.97
N LEU A 41 -10.90 -14.89 3.68
CA LEU A 41 -9.71 -14.21 3.17
C LEU A 41 -9.98 -12.78 2.72
N GLU A 42 -11.17 -12.25 2.91
CA GLU A 42 -11.49 -10.87 2.52
C GLU A 42 -11.53 -9.95 3.74
N LEU A 43 -11.01 -8.74 3.56
CA LEU A 43 -11.00 -7.66 4.54
C LEU A 43 -11.65 -6.45 3.88
N VAL A 44 -12.75 -5.97 4.45
CA VAL A 44 -13.44 -4.77 3.97
C VAL A 44 -12.99 -3.56 4.79
N LEU A 45 -12.60 -2.45 4.15
CA LEU A 45 -12.18 -1.23 4.84
C LEU A 45 -12.99 -0.02 4.36
N LYS A 46 -13.23 0.94 5.27
CA LYS A 46 -13.87 2.22 4.94
C LYS A 46 -12.79 3.26 4.72
N VAL A 47 -12.53 3.59 3.47
CA VAL A 47 -11.43 4.48 3.09
C VAL A 47 -11.96 5.83 2.66
N ARG A 48 -11.26 6.90 3.06
CA ARG A 48 -11.55 8.26 2.59
C ARG A 48 -10.29 9.08 2.41
N ILE A 49 -10.44 10.21 1.73
CA ILE A 49 -9.43 11.25 1.64
C ILE A 49 -9.60 12.26 2.78
N LYS A 50 -8.49 12.74 3.34
CA LYS A 50 -8.48 13.93 4.20
C LYS A 50 -8.69 15.19 3.36
N SER A 51 -9.94 15.49 2.99
CA SER A 51 -10.31 16.71 2.28
C SER A 51 -11.21 17.61 3.13
N PRO A 52 -11.07 18.95 3.04
CA PRO A 52 -12.01 19.86 3.69
C PRO A 52 -13.38 19.89 2.99
N ARG A 53 -13.50 19.43 1.74
CA ARG A 53 -14.74 19.47 0.95
C ARG A 53 -15.55 18.19 1.08
N GLU A 54 -14.89 17.04 1.07
CA GLU A 54 -15.52 15.72 1.04
C GLU A 54 -14.83 14.78 2.03
N ASN A 55 -15.62 14.10 2.85
CA ASN A 55 -15.13 13.19 3.89
C ASN A 55 -15.89 11.85 3.88
N ASP A 56 -16.44 11.52 2.72
CA ASP A 56 -17.24 10.32 2.51
C ASP A 56 -16.33 9.09 2.50
N PHE A 57 -16.85 8.00 3.08
CA PHE A 57 -16.15 6.73 3.11
C PHE A 57 -16.62 5.86 1.95
N ILE A 58 -15.65 5.24 1.29
CA ILE A 58 -15.86 4.20 0.28
C ILE A 58 -15.43 2.87 0.88
N GLU A 59 -16.23 1.83 0.68
CA GLU A 59 -15.90 0.47 1.10
C GLU A 59 -15.01 -0.17 0.03
N VAL A 60 -13.82 -0.62 0.44
CA VAL A 60 -12.88 -1.32 -0.43
C VAL A 60 -12.57 -2.70 0.12
N GLU A 61 -12.42 -3.65 -0.78
CA GLU A 61 -12.17 -5.05 -0.46
C GLU A 61 -10.70 -5.39 -0.69
N LEU A 62 -10.08 -6.08 0.28
CA LEU A 62 -8.69 -6.51 0.23
C LEU A 62 -8.55 -7.98 0.61
N ASN A 63 -7.58 -8.64 0.00
CA ASN A 63 -7.24 -10.02 0.38
C ASN A 63 -6.37 -10.02 1.65
N ARG A 64 -6.82 -10.74 2.69
CA ARG A 64 -6.12 -10.99 3.96
C ARG A 64 -4.77 -11.70 3.79
N GLY A 65 -4.63 -12.50 2.73
CA GLY A 65 -3.36 -13.13 2.35
C GLY A 65 -2.33 -12.12 1.84
N GLU A 66 -2.78 -10.95 1.35
CA GLU A 66 -1.96 -9.96 0.66
C GLU A 66 -2.05 -8.56 1.29
N LEU A 67 -2.13 -8.50 2.62
CA LEU A 67 -2.14 -7.25 3.41
C LEU A 67 -0.75 -6.62 3.45
N SER A 68 -0.38 -5.96 2.36
CA SER A 68 0.79 -5.10 2.27
C SER A 68 0.40 -3.63 2.20
N TYR A 69 1.29 -2.76 2.64
CA TYR A 69 1.11 -1.31 2.56
C TYR A 69 0.93 -0.85 1.10
N GLN A 70 1.71 -1.44 0.19
CA GLN A 70 1.64 -1.12 -1.25
C GLN A 70 0.31 -1.56 -1.86
N ASN A 71 -0.21 -2.73 -1.48
CA ASN A 71 -1.49 -3.21 -1.98
C ASN A 71 -2.65 -2.32 -1.50
N LEU A 72 -2.69 -2.02 -0.18
CA LEU A 72 -3.68 -1.09 0.37
C LEU A 72 -3.63 0.27 -0.32
N LEU A 73 -2.43 0.83 -0.51
CA LEU A 73 -2.24 2.12 -1.18
C LEU A 73 -2.80 2.07 -2.60
N LYS A 74 -2.42 1.06 -3.40
CA LYS A 74 -2.86 0.93 -4.79
C LYS A 74 -4.37 0.78 -4.91
N VAL A 75 -4.98 -0.15 -4.18
CA VAL A 75 -6.43 -0.40 -4.24
C VAL A 75 -7.19 0.85 -3.78
N SER A 76 -6.77 1.46 -2.68
CA SER A 76 -7.40 2.71 -2.19
C SER A 76 -7.28 3.83 -3.20
N CYS A 77 -6.11 4.01 -3.81
CA CYS A 77 -5.85 5.02 -4.82
C CYS A 77 -6.71 4.81 -6.08
N CYS A 78 -6.85 3.57 -6.56
CA CYS A 78 -7.68 3.23 -7.70
C CYS A 78 -9.16 3.57 -7.46
N GLU A 79 -9.72 3.18 -6.31
CA GLU A 79 -11.13 3.42 -5.96
C GLU A 79 -11.42 4.91 -5.73
N LEU A 80 -10.46 5.65 -5.18
CA LEU A 80 -10.57 7.09 -4.95
C LEU A 80 -10.18 7.95 -6.17
N GLY A 81 -9.68 7.35 -7.25
CA GLY A 81 -9.22 8.07 -8.44
C GLY A 81 -8.02 9.00 -8.19
N ILE A 82 -7.16 8.67 -7.21
CA ILE A 82 -5.97 9.46 -6.87
C ILE A 82 -4.69 8.70 -7.21
N GLU A 83 -3.63 9.45 -7.49
CA GLU A 83 -2.30 8.85 -7.72
C GLU A 83 -1.58 8.57 -6.39
N PRO A 84 -0.87 7.44 -6.26
CA PRO A 84 -0.12 7.11 -5.04
C PRO A 84 0.97 8.12 -4.70
N GLU A 85 1.51 8.83 -5.70
CA GLU A 85 2.48 9.92 -5.55
C GLU A 85 1.89 11.12 -4.79
N GLN A 86 0.57 11.29 -4.86
CA GLN A 86 -0.14 12.35 -4.14
C GLN A 86 -0.38 11.96 -2.67
N VAL A 87 -0.23 10.70 -2.29
CA VAL A 87 -0.48 10.22 -0.92
C VAL A 87 0.77 10.42 -0.06
N ARG A 88 0.66 11.34 0.90
CA ARG A 88 1.70 11.58 1.92
C ARG A 88 1.75 10.46 2.95
N ALA A 89 0.59 10.02 3.42
CA ALA A 89 0.49 9.10 4.55
C ALA A 89 -0.89 8.43 4.60
N ILE A 90 -0.92 7.19 5.09
CA ILE A 90 -2.16 6.46 5.39
C ILE A 90 -2.34 6.40 6.90
N ARG A 91 -3.52 6.78 7.40
CA ARG A 91 -3.85 6.75 8.82
C ARG A 91 -5.13 5.96 9.07
N LYS A 92 -5.12 5.09 10.06
CA LYS A 92 -6.35 4.55 10.66
C LYS A 92 -6.96 5.61 11.60
N LEU A 93 -8.29 5.75 11.61
CA LEU A 93 -8.96 6.61 12.58
C LEU A 93 -9.01 5.98 13.98
N PRO A 94 -8.92 6.78 15.07
CA PRO A 94 -9.00 8.23 15.03
C PRO A 94 -7.72 9.00 14.67
N ASN A 95 -6.49 8.43 14.69
CA ASN A 95 -5.24 9.11 14.25
C ASN A 95 -3.97 8.21 14.28
N THR A 96 -4.07 6.94 13.90
CA THR A 96 -2.94 5.99 13.92
C THR A 96 -2.25 5.90 12.56
N LEU A 97 -0.98 6.29 12.47
CA LEU A 97 -0.20 6.18 11.24
C LEU A 97 0.16 4.73 10.92
N LEU A 98 -0.19 4.27 9.72
CA LEU A 98 0.21 2.96 9.20
C LEU A 98 1.54 3.12 8.46
N ARG A 99 2.58 2.39 8.88
CA ARG A 99 3.94 2.56 8.33
C ARG A 99 4.50 1.32 7.65
N LYS A 100 3.97 0.15 8.01
CA LYS A 100 4.47 -1.15 7.56
C LYS A 100 3.32 -2.13 7.40
N ASP A 101 3.59 -3.21 6.67
CA ASP A 101 2.62 -4.28 6.39
C ASP A 101 2.02 -4.88 7.67
N LYS A 102 2.82 -4.98 8.74
CA LYS A 102 2.35 -5.47 10.04
C LYS A 102 1.28 -4.60 10.68
N ASP A 103 1.22 -3.32 10.35
CA ASP A 103 0.16 -2.43 10.84
C ASP A 103 -1.14 -2.68 10.04
N ILE A 104 -1.01 -3.01 8.75
CA ILE A 104 -2.14 -3.36 7.86
C ILE A 104 -2.74 -4.72 8.26
N GLN A 105 -1.90 -5.70 8.58
CA GLN A 105 -2.31 -7.02 9.06
C GLN A 105 -3.10 -6.98 10.38
N ARG A 106 -3.05 -5.87 11.11
CA ARG A 106 -3.81 -5.65 12.36
C ARG A 106 -5.15 -4.95 12.12
N LEU A 107 -5.47 -4.61 10.88
CA LEU A 107 -6.77 -4.05 10.53
C LEU A 107 -7.84 -5.16 10.55
N HIS A 108 -9.07 -4.74 10.81
CA HIS A 108 -10.28 -5.56 10.86
C HIS A 108 -11.32 -4.92 9.96
N ASP A 109 -12.39 -5.66 9.67
CA ASP A 109 -13.43 -5.21 8.77
C ASP A 109 -14.09 -3.93 9.24
N PHE A 110 -14.49 -3.11 8.27
CA PHE A 110 -15.15 -1.83 8.43
C PHE A 110 -14.34 -0.83 9.27
N GLN A 111 -13.03 -1.03 9.41
CA GLN A 111 -12.17 -0.02 10.00
C GLN A 111 -12.03 1.17 9.06
N GLU A 112 -12.01 2.34 9.67
CA GLU A 112 -11.90 3.61 8.97
C GLU A 112 -10.44 3.98 8.74
N VAL A 113 -10.11 4.26 7.48
CA VAL A 113 -8.78 4.64 7.01
C VAL A 113 -8.88 5.97 6.25
N GLU A 114 -7.95 6.86 6.53
CA GLU A 114 -7.82 8.19 5.95
C GLU A 114 -6.50 8.26 5.18
N LEU A 115 -6.58 8.59 3.89
CA LEU A 115 -5.42 8.93 3.05
C LEU A 115 -5.18 10.44 3.17
N ILE A 116 -3.97 10.79 3.59
CA ILE A 116 -3.50 12.17 3.65
C ILE A 116 -2.75 12.46 2.37
N LEU A 117 -3.22 13.43 1.60
CA LEU A 117 -2.53 13.88 0.41
C LEU A 117 -1.43 14.89 0.76
N VAL A 118 -0.41 14.97 -0.10
CA VAL A 118 0.53 16.08 -0.10
C VAL A 118 -0.23 17.36 -0.46
N LYS A 119 0.03 18.44 0.28
CA LYS A 119 -0.54 19.75 -0.04
C LYS A 119 0.27 20.35 -1.18
N ASN A 120 0.01 19.93 -2.41
CA ASN A 120 0.43 20.69 -3.58
C ASN A 120 -0.38 21.99 -3.53
N GLY A 121 0.28 23.15 -3.58
CA GLY A 121 -0.36 24.46 -3.39
C GLY A 121 -1.44 24.84 -4.41
N SER A 122 -1.86 23.94 -5.30
CA SER A 122 -2.89 24.13 -6.30
C SER A 122 -3.30 22.77 -6.88
N SER A 123 -4.27 22.11 -6.27
CA SER A 123 -5.08 21.11 -6.96
C SER A 123 -6.46 21.16 -6.32
N GLU A 124 -7.21 22.18 -6.72
CA GLU A 124 -8.64 21.96 -6.93
C GLU A 124 -8.70 20.79 -7.90
N PHE A 125 -9.26 19.68 -7.42
CA PHE A 125 -9.63 18.54 -8.26
C PHE A 125 -10.27 19.12 -9.52
N VAL A 126 -9.65 18.92 -10.67
CA VAL A 126 -10.20 19.33 -11.96
C VAL A 126 -11.40 18.42 -12.19
N GLU A 127 -12.50 18.76 -11.54
CA GLU A 127 -13.80 18.19 -11.80
C GLU A 127 -14.11 18.49 -13.26
N HIS A 128 -14.16 17.41 -14.04
CA HIS A 128 -14.98 17.24 -15.21
C HIS A 128 -15.18 18.50 -16.05
N ALA A 129 -14.39 18.58 -17.12
CA ALA A 129 -14.66 19.39 -18.29
C ALA A 129 -16.15 19.35 -18.69
N THR A 130 -16.91 20.36 -18.28
CA THR A 130 -17.99 20.91 -19.09
C THR A 130 -17.71 22.39 -19.25
N SER A 131 -17.54 22.80 -20.51
CA SER A 131 -17.19 24.14 -20.90
C SER A 131 -18.19 25.16 -20.36
N LEU A 132 -17.83 25.88 -19.29
CA LEU A 132 -18.37 27.21 -19.06
C LEU A 132 -17.35 28.21 -19.57
N THR A 133 -17.48 28.57 -20.84
CA THR A 133 -16.87 29.78 -21.35
C THR A 133 -17.48 30.93 -20.57
N GLU A 134 -16.71 31.43 -19.60
CA GLU A 134 -17.00 32.63 -18.83
C GLU A 134 -17.03 33.81 -19.81
N LYS A 135 -18.18 34.04 -20.44
CA LYS A 135 -18.40 35.25 -21.22
C LYS A 135 -18.30 36.41 -20.24
N ALA A 136 -17.30 37.26 -20.43
CA ALA A 136 -17.19 38.54 -19.76
C ALA A 136 -18.56 39.23 -19.76
N CYS A 137 -19.23 39.25 -18.60
CA CYS A 137 -20.52 39.92 -18.41
C CYS A 137 -20.32 41.44 -18.29
N TYR A 138 -19.71 42.06 -19.30
CA TYR A 138 -19.66 43.51 -19.43
C TYR A 138 -20.52 43.94 -20.60
N ASN A 139 -21.77 44.35 -20.31
CA ASN A 139 -22.60 44.99 -21.32
C ASN A 139 -22.18 46.45 -21.47
N SER A 140 -21.34 46.72 -22.46
CA SER A 140 -20.85 48.06 -22.79
C SER A 140 -21.93 49.05 -23.26
N ASN A 141 -23.16 48.60 -23.52
CA ASN A 141 -24.27 49.49 -23.91
C ASN A 141 -24.96 50.18 -22.72
N ALA A 142 -24.64 49.81 -21.48
CA ALA A 142 -25.25 50.40 -20.29
C ALA A 142 -24.63 51.75 -19.87
N ALA A 143 -23.56 52.20 -20.53
CA ALA A 143 -22.77 53.35 -20.07
C ALA A 143 -23.15 54.71 -20.68
N LYS A 144 -24.32 54.86 -21.34
CA LYS A 144 -24.67 56.13 -21.99
C LYS A 144 -26.14 56.51 -21.84
N LEU A 145 -26.57 56.70 -20.60
CA LEU A 145 -27.83 57.39 -20.27
C LEU A 145 -27.65 58.15 -18.97
N THR A 146 -27.09 59.37 -19.08
CA THR A 146 -27.20 60.36 -18.01
C THR A 146 -27.34 61.76 -18.61
N TYR A 147 -28.59 62.23 -18.49
CA TYR A 147 -29.17 63.57 -18.36
C TYR A 147 -28.56 64.76 -19.13
#